data_AF-A0A8H4Z9L5-F1
#
_entry.id   AF-A0A8H4Z9L5-F1
#
_cell.length_a   1.000
_cell.length_b   1.000
_cell.length_c   1.000
_cell.angle_alpha   90.00
_cell.angle_beta   90.00
_cell.angle_gamma   90.00
#
_symmetry.space_group_name_H-M   'P 1'
#
loop_
_entity.id
_entity.type
_entity.pdbx_description
1 polymer ?
#
loop_
_entity_poly.entity_id
_entity_poly.type
_entity_poly.pdbx_seq_one_letter_code
_entity_poly.pdbx_strand_id
1 'polypeptide(L)'
;MSLSGFSDNQLTVRDAISKICAEFPNTYWQSHDQDEQDPKEFHAALAKAGWLGIALPESLGGSDLGISEATMMMQTIAESGAGMAGAQSIHANVYATQPLAKFGSREQLEDTIPKIVSGEYRVCFGVTEPNAGLDTLRLETAAKENSDGSFSVTGQKIWITCAQVASKMILLVRTTPLDKVTKPSEGLSLFCIDLNRDQPGLEMRRIKKMGGRAVDANEVFFDNYTIPASSLIGAKNKGFKMILHGMNAERCLLAGEALGLGYAALTKAASYAKTRVVFKRQIGMNQAIAHPLADAYMKLEAAKLATYHAARLYDESGEVRQDEIEVAANSAKYMAAEAAFAAFGYPWSSDDRSTPRDRPHLDIPSRLTIHQSTEHKPPEMTRTPVSTKKAPAVPQSLMNQAIIANGFVFTSGGVAMDPKTGKMIDGDIEAHTRQIISNLGAILDEAGSSLNDVIEVNIYLSDMKYYAKMNEVYAEYWGDVKPARTCVAVKSLPMNANIEIKCVGVVTKPKSKL
;
A
#
# COMPACT_ATOMS: atom_id res chain seq x y z
N MET A 1 12.71 18.13 -1.26
CA MET A 1 13.35 17.36 -2.34
C MET A 1 14.52 18.14 -2.93
N SER A 2 15.57 17.48 -3.41
CA SER A 2 16.57 18.14 -4.27
C SER A 2 16.02 18.39 -5.69
N LEU A 3 16.15 19.61 -6.19
CA LEU A 3 15.74 19.98 -7.57
C LEU A 3 16.77 19.60 -8.65
N SER A 4 17.91 19.03 -8.25
CA SER A 4 18.95 18.60 -9.18
C SER A 4 18.44 17.51 -10.14
N GLY A 5 18.70 17.69 -11.43
CA GLY A 5 18.40 16.70 -12.47
C GLY A 5 17.04 16.85 -13.15
N PHE A 6 16.28 17.90 -12.84
CA PHE A 6 15.05 18.25 -13.55
C PHE A 6 15.30 19.20 -14.72
N SER A 7 14.48 19.08 -15.77
CA SER A 7 14.43 19.99 -16.90
C SER A 7 13.80 21.33 -16.52
N ASP A 8 14.05 22.37 -17.32
CA ASP A 8 13.39 23.68 -17.15
C ASP A 8 11.86 23.57 -17.30
N ASN A 9 11.39 22.67 -18.18
CA ASN A 9 9.97 22.38 -18.34
C ASN A 9 9.38 21.78 -17.07
N GLN A 10 10.02 20.77 -16.48
CA GLN A 10 9.58 20.15 -15.22
C GLN A 10 9.53 21.18 -14.08
N LEU A 11 10.55 22.04 -13.95
CA LEU A 11 10.56 23.09 -12.94
C LEU A 11 9.46 24.13 -13.16
N THR A 12 9.21 24.50 -14.42
CA THR A 12 8.10 25.41 -14.79
C THR A 12 6.73 24.80 -14.44
N VAL A 13 6.53 23.52 -14.73
CA VAL A 13 5.33 22.77 -14.36
C VAL A 13 5.15 22.77 -12.84
N ARG A 14 6.21 22.44 -12.09
CA ARG A 14 6.17 22.44 -10.62
C ARG A 14 5.75 23.80 -10.07
N ASP A 15 6.31 24.89 -10.58
CA ASP A 15 6.01 26.24 -10.11
C ASP A 15 4.57 26.65 -10.42
N ALA A 16 4.08 26.36 -11.64
CA ALA A 16 2.73 26.69 -12.04
C ALA A 16 1.68 25.89 -11.23
N ILE A 17 1.91 24.59 -11.07
CA ILE A 17 1.03 23.71 -10.30
C ILE A 17 1.03 24.09 -8.81
N SER A 18 2.20 24.43 -8.25
CA SER A 18 2.29 24.89 -6.85
C SER A 18 1.45 26.13 -6.59
N LYS A 19 1.38 27.08 -7.54
CA LYS A 19 0.54 28.28 -7.43
C LYS A 19 -0.95 27.94 -7.38
N ILE A 20 -1.41 27.01 -8.22
CA ILE A 20 -2.81 26.58 -8.22
C ILE A 20 -3.13 25.83 -6.93
N CYS A 21 -2.29 24.88 -6.51
CA CYS A 21 -2.49 24.12 -5.28
C CYS A 21 -2.55 25.02 -4.02
N ALA A 22 -1.85 26.16 -4.02
CA ALA A 22 -1.88 27.10 -2.89
C ALA A 22 -3.28 27.71 -2.63
N GLU A 23 -4.19 27.68 -3.62
CA GLU A 23 -5.59 28.10 -3.46
C GLU A 23 -6.45 27.08 -2.70
N PHE A 24 -5.96 25.84 -2.53
CA PHE A 24 -6.69 24.71 -1.95
C PHE A 24 -6.00 24.22 -0.67
N PRO A 25 -6.24 24.88 0.48
CA PRO A 25 -5.56 24.57 1.75
C PRO A 25 -5.95 23.20 2.31
N ASN A 26 -5.20 22.69 3.29
CA ASN A 26 -5.48 21.41 3.94
C ASN A 26 -6.93 21.29 4.48
N THR A 27 -7.55 22.39 4.89
CA THR A 27 -8.96 22.41 5.36
C THR A 27 -9.95 22.11 4.24
N TYR A 28 -9.66 22.49 2.99
CA TYR A 28 -10.46 22.11 1.82
C TYR A 28 -10.45 20.59 1.66
N TRP A 29 -9.26 19.99 1.56
CA TRP A 29 -9.10 18.55 1.40
C TRP A 29 -9.69 17.75 2.56
N GLN A 30 -9.54 18.24 3.79
CA GLN A 30 -10.14 17.62 4.97
C GLN A 30 -11.67 17.61 4.92
N SER A 31 -12.32 18.72 4.55
CA SER A 31 -13.78 18.78 4.43
C SER A 31 -14.28 17.83 3.34
N HIS A 32 -13.64 17.86 2.17
CA HIS A 32 -14.01 16.99 1.05
C HIS A 32 -13.86 15.49 1.38
N ASP A 33 -12.85 15.10 2.15
CA ASP A 33 -12.71 13.73 2.62
C ASP A 33 -13.79 13.36 3.65
N GLN A 34 -14.08 14.23 4.61
CA GLN A 34 -15.09 13.96 5.66
C GLN A 34 -16.50 13.82 5.07
N ASP A 35 -16.83 14.69 4.13
CA ASP A 35 -18.16 14.83 3.51
C ASP A 35 -18.33 13.97 2.24
N GLU A 36 -17.28 13.27 1.81
CA GLU A 36 -17.25 12.46 0.57
C GLU A 36 -17.63 13.26 -0.68
N GLN A 37 -17.10 14.49 -0.80
CA GLN A 37 -17.41 15.40 -1.90
C GLN A 37 -16.28 15.48 -2.93
N ASP A 38 -16.63 15.40 -4.21
CA ASP A 38 -15.70 15.58 -5.33
C ASP A 38 -15.04 16.97 -5.28
N PRO A 39 -13.70 17.06 -5.41
CA PRO A 39 -12.97 18.33 -5.41
C PRO A 39 -13.10 19.04 -6.77
N LYS A 40 -14.34 19.34 -7.19
CA LYS A 40 -14.64 19.86 -8.53
C LYS A 40 -14.01 21.21 -8.82
N GLU A 41 -13.85 22.04 -7.80
CA GLU A 41 -13.23 23.36 -7.91
C GLU A 41 -11.74 23.21 -8.24
N PHE A 42 -11.05 22.26 -7.60
CA PHE A 42 -9.65 21.96 -7.90
C PHE A 42 -9.48 21.43 -9.33
N HIS A 43 -10.32 20.47 -9.75
CA HIS A 43 -10.31 19.97 -11.13
C HIS A 43 -10.56 21.09 -12.14
N ALA A 44 -11.55 21.95 -11.89
CA ALA A 44 -11.87 23.08 -12.77
C ALA A 44 -10.73 24.12 -12.85
N ALA A 45 -10.00 24.35 -11.76
CA ALA A 45 -8.84 25.24 -11.75
C ALA A 45 -7.71 24.71 -12.64
N LEU A 46 -7.39 23.41 -12.56
CA LEU A 46 -6.41 22.79 -13.46
C LEU A 46 -6.88 22.77 -14.92
N ALA A 47 -8.16 22.48 -15.17
CA ALA A 47 -8.74 22.53 -16.51
C ALA A 47 -8.61 23.91 -17.15
N LYS A 48 -9.00 24.96 -16.42
CA LYS A 48 -8.90 26.35 -16.86
C LYS A 48 -7.47 26.76 -17.20
N ALA A 49 -6.49 26.20 -16.50
CA ALA A 49 -5.07 26.44 -16.74
C ALA A 49 -4.45 25.50 -17.80
N GLY A 50 -5.22 24.61 -18.41
CA GLY A 50 -4.79 23.72 -19.50
C GLY A 50 -4.10 22.43 -19.04
N TRP A 51 -3.98 22.19 -17.73
CA TRP A 51 -3.15 21.11 -17.18
C TRP A 51 -3.74 19.70 -17.38
N LEU A 52 -5.03 19.57 -17.69
CA LEU A 52 -5.63 18.27 -18.01
C LEU A 52 -5.13 17.70 -19.35
N GLY A 53 -4.60 18.56 -20.22
CA GLY A 53 -4.03 18.21 -21.52
C GLY A 53 -2.51 18.10 -21.55
N ILE A 54 -1.83 18.04 -20.39
CA ILE A 54 -0.38 18.20 -20.31
C ILE A 54 0.41 17.24 -21.23
N ALA A 55 -0.06 15.99 -21.37
CA ALA A 55 0.56 14.95 -22.18
C ALA A 55 -0.27 14.61 -23.43
N LEU A 56 -1.14 15.53 -23.86
CA LEU A 56 -1.98 15.39 -25.05
C LEU A 56 -1.50 16.35 -26.16
N PRO A 57 -1.77 16.05 -27.44
CA PRO A 57 -1.24 16.84 -28.55
C PRO A 57 -1.71 18.30 -28.55
N GLU A 58 -0.82 19.22 -28.90
CA GLU A 58 -1.16 20.66 -29.04
C GLU A 58 -2.26 20.91 -30.07
N SER A 59 -2.28 20.14 -31.17
CA SER A 59 -3.31 20.22 -32.22
C SER A 59 -4.73 19.95 -31.72
N LEU A 60 -4.88 19.35 -30.54
CA LEU A 60 -6.16 19.06 -29.89
C LEU A 60 -6.33 19.87 -28.58
N GLY A 61 -5.52 20.91 -28.39
CA GLY A 61 -5.55 21.82 -27.24
C GLY A 61 -4.67 21.42 -26.06
N GLY A 62 -3.93 20.30 -26.14
CA GLY A 62 -2.99 19.89 -25.10
C GLY A 62 -1.68 20.68 -25.11
N SER A 63 -0.70 20.23 -24.32
CA SER A 63 0.63 20.87 -24.21
C SER A 63 1.78 20.02 -24.73
N ASP A 64 1.52 18.75 -25.08
CA ASP A 64 2.49 17.80 -25.65
C ASP A 64 3.83 17.70 -24.87
N LEU A 65 3.80 17.91 -23.56
CA LEU A 65 5.00 17.91 -22.71
C LEU A 65 5.45 16.49 -22.34
N GLY A 66 4.56 15.50 -22.40
CA GLY A 66 4.84 14.10 -22.08
C GLY A 66 4.55 13.68 -20.64
N ILE A 67 4.83 12.40 -20.34
CA ILE A 67 4.58 11.77 -19.03
C ILE A 67 5.62 12.19 -17.99
N SER A 68 6.83 12.57 -18.38
CA SER A 68 7.83 13.11 -17.46
C SER A 68 7.34 14.38 -16.74
N GLU A 69 6.84 15.35 -17.50
CA GLU A 69 6.26 16.59 -16.99
C GLU A 69 4.94 16.34 -16.28
N ALA A 70 4.10 15.42 -16.77
CA ALA A 70 2.90 14.99 -16.06
C ALA A 70 3.21 14.34 -14.70
N THR A 71 4.30 13.58 -14.60
CA THR A 71 4.75 12.98 -13.33
C THR A 71 5.15 14.07 -12.34
N MET A 72 5.82 15.13 -12.79
CA MET A 72 6.12 16.30 -11.96
C MET A 72 4.87 17.03 -11.51
N MET A 73 3.87 17.18 -12.38
CA MET A 73 2.57 17.73 -12.03
C MET A 73 1.90 16.92 -10.92
N MET A 74 1.78 15.60 -11.08
CA MET A 74 1.15 14.72 -10.08
C MET A 74 1.92 14.70 -8.76
N GLN A 75 3.26 14.66 -8.81
CA GLN A 75 4.10 14.77 -7.62
C GLN A 75 3.83 16.08 -6.87
N THR A 76 3.80 17.21 -7.58
CA THR A 76 3.62 18.53 -6.99
C THR A 76 2.23 18.66 -6.34
N ILE A 77 1.19 18.12 -6.98
CA ILE A 77 -0.16 18.07 -6.42
C ILE A 77 -0.17 17.25 -5.12
N ALA A 78 0.37 16.04 -5.14
CA ALA A 78 0.43 15.19 -3.95
C ALA A 78 1.24 15.84 -2.80
N GLU A 79 2.36 16.49 -3.13
CA GLU A 79 3.26 17.17 -2.18
C GLU A 79 2.64 18.41 -1.54
N SER A 80 1.67 19.06 -2.22
CA SER A 80 1.06 20.33 -1.78
C SER A 80 0.22 20.25 -0.49
N GLY A 81 -0.15 19.03 -0.07
CA GLY A 81 -1.14 18.79 0.97
C GLY A 81 -2.46 18.24 0.44
N ALA A 82 -2.69 18.31 -0.88
CA ALA A 82 -3.82 17.66 -1.54
C ALA A 82 -3.77 16.12 -1.47
N GLY A 83 -2.55 15.57 -1.32
CA GLY A 83 -2.32 14.14 -1.20
C GLY A 83 -2.95 13.35 -2.36
N MET A 84 -3.48 12.17 -2.05
CA MET A 84 -4.04 11.28 -3.07
C MET A 84 -5.40 11.69 -3.59
N ALA A 85 -6.21 12.38 -2.79
CA ALA A 85 -7.45 12.97 -3.29
C ALA A 85 -7.18 13.96 -4.44
N GLY A 86 -6.17 14.83 -4.29
CA GLY A 86 -5.77 15.76 -5.35
C GLY A 86 -5.35 15.04 -6.63
N ALA A 87 -4.41 14.09 -6.53
CA ALA A 87 -3.92 13.41 -7.73
C ALA A 87 -5.00 12.52 -8.39
N GLN A 88 -5.79 11.78 -7.61
CA GLN A 88 -6.86 10.92 -8.13
C GLN A 88 -7.95 11.67 -8.88
N SER A 89 -8.20 12.93 -8.49
CA SER A 89 -9.15 13.77 -9.22
C SER A 89 -8.68 14.11 -10.64
N ILE A 90 -7.39 13.95 -10.96
CA ILE A 90 -6.77 14.42 -12.22
C ILE A 90 -6.20 13.28 -13.06
N HIS A 91 -5.51 12.31 -12.44
CA HIS A 91 -4.56 11.45 -13.15
C HIS A 91 -5.17 10.60 -14.28
N ALA A 92 -6.45 10.23 -14.19
CA ALA A 92 -7.15 9.43 -15.19
C ALA A 92 -7.34 10.22 -16.50
N ASN A 93 -7.49 11.54 -16.43
CA ASN A 93 -7.51 12.40 -17.62
C ASN A 93 -6.16 12.39 -18.37
N VAL A 94 -5.08 12.00 -17.68
CA VAL A 94 -3.73 11.90 -18.26
C VAL A 94 -3.41 10.48 -18.71
N TYR A 95 -3.44 9.48 -17.84
CA TYR A 95 -2.97 8.14 -18.20
C TYR A 95 -4.01 7.33 -18.98
N ALA A 96 -5.30 7.44 -18.63
CA ALA A 96 -6.33 6.61 -19.27
C ALA A 96 -6.56 7.04 -20.73
N THR A 97 -6.23 8.29 -21.06
CA THR A 97 -6.33 8.86 -22.40
C THR A 97 -5.16 8.48 -23.31
N GLN A 98 -4.04 7.97 -22.79
CA GLN A 98 -2.87 7.62 -23.60
C GLN A 98 -3.16 6.56 -24.68
N PRO A 99 -3.91 5.47 -24.41
CA PRO A 99 -4.31 4.54 -25.46
C PRO A 99 -5.20 5.21 -26.51
N LEU A 100 -6.10 6.12 -26.11
CA LEU A 100 -6.96 6.85 -27.04
C LEU A 100 -6.13 7.78 -27.92
N ALA A 101 -5.25 8.59 -27.33
CA ALA A 101 -4.37 9.51 -28.04
C ALA A 101 -3.48 8.79 -29.08
N LYS A 102 -3.03 7.57 -28.75
CA LYS A 102 -2.12 6.80 -29.61
C LYS A 102 -2.81 5.95 -30.69
N PHE A 103 -3.98 5.39 -30.39
CA PHE A 103 -4.64 4.39 -31.26
C PHE A 103 -6.07 4.76 -31.67
N GLY A 104 -6.59 5.88 -31.19
CA GLY A 104 -7.90 6.38 -31.54
C GLY A 104 -8.00 6.78 -33.00
N SER A 105 -9.21 6.70 -33.55
CA SER A 105 -9.49 7.27 -34.86
C SER A 105 -9.44 8.79 -34.79
N ARG A 106 -9.23 9.45 -35.94
CA ARG A 106 -9.25 10.92 -36.00
C ARG A 106 -10.55 11.52 -35.46
N GLU A 107 -11.68 10.90 -35.76
CA GLU A 107 -12.99 11.33 -35.29
C GLU A 107 -13.12 11.23 -33.75
N GLN A 108 -12.63 10.14 -33.15
CA GLN A 108 -12.58 10.01 -31.69
C GLN A 108 -11.71 11.10 -31.05
N LEU A 109 -10.55 11.37 -31.65
CA LEU A 109 -9.60 12.35 -31.13
C LEU A 109 -10.15 13.78 -31.21
N GLU A 110 -10.68 14.18 -32.36
CA GLU A 110 -11.23 15.52 -32.60
C GLU A 110 -12.48 15.80 -31.74
N ASP A 111 -13.31 14.79 -31.43
CA ASP A 111 -14.47 14.96 -30.54
C ASP A 111 -14.10 14.94 -29.05
N THR A 112 -13.30 13.96 -28.62
CA THR A 112 -13.17 13.65 -27.19
C THR A 112 -12.03 14.40 -26.51
N ILE A 113 -10.87 14.57 -27.17
CA ILE A 113 -9.68 15.14 -26.52
C ILE A 113 -9.88 16.61 -26.12
N PRO A 114 -10.39 17.52 -26.98
CA PRO A 114 -10.58 18.93 -26.60
C PRO A 114 -11.53 19.10 -25.40
N LYS A 115 -12.54 18.23 -25.28
CA LYS A 115 -13.50 18.23 -24.16
C LYS A 115 -12.87 17.74 -22.86
N ILE A 116 -11.90 16.83 -22.93
CA ILE A 116 -11.11 16.42 -21.76
C ILE A 116 -10.19 17.56 -21.32
N VAL A 117 -9.49 18.20 -22.27
CA VAL A 117 -8.56 19.31 -21.98
C VAL A 117 -9.29 20.48 -21.32
N SER A 118 -10.46 20.85 -21.84
CA SER A 118 -11.29 21.93 -21.26
C SER A 118 -11.95 21.56 -19.92
N GLY A 119 -11.94 20.28 -19.56
CA GLY A 119 -12.58 19.76 -18.35
C GLY A 119 -14.08 19.53 -18.47
N GLU A 120 -14.67 19.70 -19.67
CA GLU A 120 -16.06 19.30 -19.96
C GLU A 120 -16.26 17.80 -19.72
N TYR A 121 -15.30 16.99 -20.17
CA TYR A 121 -15.28 15.55 -19.96
C TYR A 121 -14.24 15.14 -18.93
N ARG A 122 -14.69 14.36 -17.94
CA ARG A 122 -13.81 13.55 -17.10
C ARG A 122 -13.79 12.11 -17.57
N VAL A 123 -12.66 11.45 -17.35
CA VAL A 123 -12.43 10.08 -17.80
C VAL A 123 -12.22 9.16 -16.61
N CYS A 124 -12.75 7.93 -16.69
CA CYS A 124 -12.41 6.85 -15.78
C CYS A 124 -11.92 5.62 -16.55
N PHE A 125 -11.29 4.68 -15.84
CA PHE A 125 -10.61 3.53 -16.43
C PHE A 125 -11.24 2.21 -15.98
N GLY A 126 -12.00 1.58 -16.88
CA GLY A 126 -12.80 0.39 -16.61
C GLY A 126 -12.05 -0.91 -16.91
N VAL A 127 -11.18 -1.35 -16.00
CA VAL A 127 -10.35 -2.57 -16.20
C VAL A 127 -10.72 -3.66 -15.20
N THR A 128 -10.54 -3.36 -13.91
CA THR A 128 -10.66 -4.31 -12.80
C THR A 128 -12.07 -4.87 -12.63
N GLU A 129 -12.15 -6.17 -12.35
CA GLU A 129 -13.39 -6.90 -12.08
C GLU A 129 -13.30 -7.60 -10.70
N PRO A 130 -14.43 -7.97 -10.08
CA PRO A 130 -14.41 -8.67 -8.78
C PRO A 130 -13.54 -9.93 -8.77
N ASN A 131 -13.53 -10.66 -9.89
CA ASN A 131 -12.77 -11.91 -10.06
C ASN A 131 -11.42 -11.70 -10.78
N ALA A 132 -11.17 -10.51 -11.34
CA ALA A 132 -10.00 -10.23 -12.17
C ALA A 132 -9.42 -8.84 -11.87
N GLY A 133 -8.49 -8.78 -10.90
CA GLY A 133 -7.64 -7.62 -10.64
C GLY A 133 -6.26 -7.79 -11.28
N LEU A 134 -5.36 -8.46 -10.56
CA LEU A 134 -3.99 -8.76 -11.04
C LEU A 134 -3.97 -9.73 -12.23
N ASP A 135 -4.95 -10.66 -12.32
CA ASP A 135 -5.15 -11.53 -13.49
C ASP A 135 -6.05 -10.87 -14.55
N THR A 136 -5.68 -9.65 -14.97
CA THR A 136 -6.47 -8.84 -15.91
C THR A 136 -6.80 -9.58 -17.21
N LEU A 137 -5.93 -10.49 -17.64
CA LEU A 137 -6.10 -11.27 -18.87
C LEU A 137 -7.35 -12.17 -18.85
N ARG A 138 -7.82 -12.54 -17.67
CA ARG A 138 -8.98 -13.40 -17.47
C ARG A 138 -10.27 -12.65 -17.14
N LEU A 139 -10.32 -11.34 -17.40
CA LEU A 139 -11.57 -10.58 -17.28
C LEU A 139 -12.70 -11.21 -18.12
N GLU A 140 -13.92 -11.10 -17.60
CA GLU A 140 -15.14 -11.76 -18.08
C GLU A 140 -16.15 -10.78 -18.67
N THR A 141 -16.07 -9.47 -18.37
CA THR A 141 -16.96 -8.47 -19.00
C THR A 141 -16.82 -8.57 -20.51
N ALA A 142 -17.94 -8.87 -21.18
CA ALA A 142 -17.96 -9.20 -22.60
C ALA A 142 -18.69 -8.13 -23.40
N ALA A 143 -18.21 -7.89 -24.63
CA ALA A 143 -18.91 -7.07 -25.61
C ALA A 143 -19.27 -7.94 -26.82
N LYS A 144 -20.57 -8.16 -27.02
CA LYS A 144 -21.12 -8.91 -28.14
C LYS A 144 -21.51 -7.96 -29.26
N GLU A 145 -21.01 -8.21 -30.46
CA GLU A 145 -21.38 -7.45 -31.65
C GLU A 145 -22.82 -7.78 -32.08
N ASN A 146 -23.60 -6.74 -32.37
CA ASN A 146 -24.99 -6.81 -32.81
C ASN A 146 -25.07 -6.76 -34.34
N SER A 147 -26.24 -7.07 -34.89
CA SER A 147 -26.44 -7.11 -36.36
C SER A 147 -26.32 -5.75 -37.05
N ASP A 148 -26.51 -4.66 -36.29
CA ASP A 148 -26.34 -3.28 -36.76
C ASP A 148 -24.90 -2.75 -36.61
N GLY A 149 -23.97 -3.59 -36.12
CA GLY A 149 -22.58 -3.23 -35.87
C GLY A 149 -22.30 -2.59 -34.50
N SER A 150 -23.33 -2.27 -33.71
CA SER A 150 -23.15 -1.86 -32.30
C SER A 150 -22.67 -3.02 -31.44
N PHE A 151 -22.29 -2.76 -30.18
CA PHE A 151 -21.93 -3.80 -29.21
C PHE A 151 -22.81 -3.73 -27.98
N SER A 152 -23.23 -4.89 -27.46
CA SER A 152 -23.88 -5.02 -26.16
C SER A 152 -22.87 -5.50 -25.13
N VAL A 153 -22.62 -4.68 -24.11
CA VAL A 153 -21.69 -4.96 -23.01
C VAL A 153 -22.44 -5.57 -21.84
N THR A 154 -21.95 -6.70 -21.33
CA THR A 154 -22.47 -7.34 -20.12
C THR A 154 -21.32 -7.76 -19.21
N GLY A 155 -21.40 -7.37 -17.93
CA GLY A 155 -20.40 -7.70 -16.93
C GLY A 155 -20.34 -6.70 -15.78
N GLN A 156 -19.27 -6.76 -14.99
CA GLN A 156 -19.07 -5.89 -13.85
C GLN A 156 -17.62 -5.42 -13.77
N LYS A 157 -17.46 -4.12 -13.57
CA LYS A 157 -16.21 -3.51 -13.14
C LYS A 157 -16.29 -3.09 -11.68
N ILE A 158 -15.15 -3.04 -11.00
CA ILE A 158 -15.04 -2.66 -9.58
C ILE A 158 -13.80 -1.79 -9.35
N TRP A 159 -13.85 -0.97 -8.30
CA TRP A 159 -12.81 0.01 -7.97
C TRP A 159 -12.63 1.11 -9.02
N ILE A 160 -13.70 1.44 -9.74
CA ILE A 160 -13.64 2.46 -10.79
C ILE A 160 -13.70 3.85 -10.17
N THR A 161 -12.54 4.49 -10.10
CA THR A 161 -12.36 5.86 -9.61
C THR A 161 -13.09 6.87 -10.49
N CYS A 162 -13.70 7.90 -9.89
CA CYS A 162 -14.39 9.00 -10.57
C CYS A 162 -15.60 8.60 -11.44
N ALA A 163 -16.10 7.36 -11.42
CA ALA A 163 -17.18 6.94 -12.32
C ALA A 163 -18.46 7.78 -12.12
N GLN A 164 -18.70 8.32 -10.91
CA GLN A 164 -19.86 9.16 -10.63
C GLN A 164 -19.83 10.50 -11.36
N VAL A 165 -18.65 11.00 -11.69
CA VAL A 165 -18.44 12.31 -12.34
C VAL A 165 -17.85 12.20 -13.75
N ALA A 166 -17.43 11.01 -14.16
CA ALA A 166 -16.91 10.75 -15.49
C ALA A 166 -18.00 10.81 -16.57
N SER A 167 -17.62 11.35 -17.72
CA SER A 167 -18.42 11.39 -18.96
C SER A 167 -18.02 10.24 -19.88
N LYS A 168 -16.73 9.90 -19.90
CA LYS A 168 -16.16 8.83 -20.72
C LYS A 168 -15.55 7.74 -19.84
N MET A 169 -15.60 6.50 -20.31
CA MET A 169 -14.85 5.39 -19.75
C MET A 169 -13.98 4.75 -20.82
N ILE A 170 -12.71 4.57 -20.50
CA ILE A 170 -11.82 3.73 -21.29
C ILE A 170 -11.98 2.30 -20.75
N LEU A 171 -12.75 1.49 -21.47
CA LEU A 171 -13.28 0.21 -21.00
C LEU A 171 -12.57 -0.95 -21.72
N LEU A 172 -12.01 -1.88 -20.94
CA LEU A 172 -11.44 -3.13 -21.44
C LEU A 172 -12.43 -4.29 -21.27
N VAL A 173 -12.75 -4.95 -22.38
CA VAL A 173 -13.73 -6.05 -22.44
C VAL A 173 -13.23 -7.20 -23.28
N ARG A 174 -13.86 -8.36 -23.11
CA ARG A 174 -13.67 -9.54 -23.92
C ARG A 174 -14.61 -9.54 -25.13
N THR A 175 -14.05 -9.49 -26.33
CA THR A 175 -14.79 -9.58 -27.60
C THR A 175 -14.62 -10.93 -28.28
N THR A 176 -13.68 -11.76 -27.82
CA THR A 176 -13.57 -13.16 -28.20
C THR A 176 -13.42 -14.01 -26.93
N PRO A 177 -14.30 -15.01 -26.74
CA PRO A 177 -14.27 -15.91 -25.58
C PRO A 177 -12.89 -16.50 -25.31
N LEU A 178 -12.56 -16.69 -24.02
CA LEU A 178 -11.24 -17.14 -23.58
C LEU A 178 -10.89 -18.55 -24.09
N ASP A 179 -11.88 -19.41 -24.26
CA ASP A 179 -11.77 -20.76 -24.82
C ASP A 179 -11.55 -20.77 -26.34
N LYS A 180 -11.70 -19.62 -27.00
CA LYS A 180 -11.53 -19.45 -28.46
C LYS A 180 -10.26 -18.73 -28.86
N VAL A 181 -9.37 -18.44 -27.91
CA VAL A 181 -8.07 -17.80 -28.16
C VAL A 181 -6.93 -18.71 -27.71
N THR A 182 -5.75 -18.55 -28.33
CA THR A 182 -4.57 -19.34 -27.97
C THR A 182 -3.87 -18.75 -26.75
N LYS A 183 -3.85 -17.43 -26.63
CA LYS A 183 -3.24 -16.71 -25.50
C LYS A 183 -4.29 -15.89 -24.76
N PRO A 184 -4.29 -15.86 -23.42
CA PRO A 184 -5.25 -15.03 -22.66
C PRO A 184 -5.22 -13.52 -22.99
N SER A 185 -4.07 -13.02 -23.49
CA SER A 185 -3.90 -11.65 -23.97
C SER A 185 -4.56 -11.34 -25.31
N GLU A 186 -5.05 -12.35 -26.02
CA GLU A 186 -5.87 -12.21 -27.22
C GLU A 186 -7.36 -12.12 -26.85
N GLY A 187 -8.17 -11.61 -27.78
CA GLY A 187 -9.63 -11.57 -27.61
C GLY A 187 -10.15 -10.44 -26.71
N LEU A 188 -9.27 -9.54 -26.26
CA LEU A 188 -9.60 -8.34 -25.52
C LEU A 188 -9.68 -7.13 -26.45
N SER A 189 -10.65 -6.25 -26.27
CA SER A 189 -10.81 -5.00 -27.00
C SER A 189 -10.96 -3.82 -26.04
N LEU A 190 -10.48 -2.67 -26.48
CA LEU A 190 -10.52 -1.43 -25.70
C LEU A 190 -11.51 -0.47 -26.37
N PHE A 191 -12.39 0.14 -25.57
CA PHE A 191 -13.40 1.08 -26.05
C PHE A 191 -13.32 2.40 -25.29
N CYS A 192 -13.56 3.53 -25.97
CA CYS A 192 -13.87 4.82 -25.35
C CYS A 192 -15.38 5.02 -25.39
N ILE A 193 -16.06 4.66 -24.30
CA ILE A 193 -17.52 4.66 -24.22
C ILE A 193 -18.03 5.91 -23.50
N ASP A 194 -19.23 6.35 -23.87
CA ASP A 194 -20.01 7.28 -23.06
C ASP A 194 -20.58 6.58 -21.83
N LEU A 195 -20.57 7.27 -20.69
CA LEU A 195 -21.31 6.88 -19.49
C LEU A 195 -22.68 7.57 -19.47
N ASN A 196 -23.57 7.11 -20.33
CA ASN A 196 -24.92 7.63 -20.43
C ASN A 196 -25.79 7.05 -19.31
N ARG A 197 -26.05 7.85 -18.28
CA ARG A 197 -26.82 7.46 -17.08
C ARG A 197 -28.32 7.27 -17.37
N ASP A 198 -28.81 7.80 -18.49
CA ASP A 198 -30.21 7.66 -18.92
C ASP A 198 -30.44 6.41 -19.76
N GLN A 199 -29.37 5.77 -20.25
CA GLN A 199 -29.46 4.57 -21.05
C GLN A 199 -29.64 3.33 -20.16
N PRO A 200 -30.59 2.43 -20.46
CA PRO A 200 -30.76 1.19 -19.71
C PRO A 200 -29.52 0.30 -19.81
N GLY A 201 -29.28 -0.48 -18.75
CA GLY A 201 -28.17 -1.43 -18.70
C GLY A 201 -26.89 -0.88 -18.08
N LEU A 202 -26.87 0.37 -17.58
CA LEU A 202 -25.75 0.91 -16.80
C LEU A 202 -26.19 1.21 -15.37
N GLU A 203 -25.54 0.57 -14.39
CA GLU A 203 -25.71 0.89 -12.97
C GLU A 203 -24.36 1.17 -12.32
N MET A 204 -24.27 2.21 -11.49
CA MET A 204 -23.05 2.58 -10.77
C MET A 204 -23.32 2.72 -9.28
N ARG A 205 -22.59 1.97 -8.46
CA ARG A 205 -22.71 1.99 -6.99
C ARG A 205 -21.41 2.47 -6.36
N ARG A 206 -21.50 3.48 -5.50
CA ARG A 206 -20.35 3.98 -4.74
C ARG A 206 -19.89 2.95 -3.71
N ILE A 207 -18.58 2.74 -3.64
CA ILE A 207 -17.91 1.93 -2.63
C ILE A 207 -17.44 2.84 -1.50
N LYS A 208 -17.79 2.50 -0.25
CA LYS A 208 -17.25 3.18 0.93
C LYS A 208 -15.79 2.80 1.14
N LYS A 209 -14.94 3.78 1.43
CA LYS A 209 -13.48 3.62 1.50
C LYS A 209 -12.95 4.06 2.84
N MET A 210 -11.83 3.45 3.25
CA MET A 210 -11.08 3.84 4.45
C MET A 210 -10.48 5.26 4.34
N GLY A 211 -10.07 5.66 3.14
CA GLY A 211 -9.44 6.94 2.82
C GLY A 211 -9.64 7.32 1.34
N GLY A 212 -9.21 8.52 0.97
CA GLY A 212 -9.40 9.12 -0.35
C GLY A 212 -10.87 9.32 -0.64
N ARG A 213 -11.64 9.74 0.37
CA ARG A 213 -13.12 9.71 0.31
C ARG A 213 -13.68 10.83 -0.55
N ALA A 214 -12.92 11.91 -0.74
CA ALA A 214 -13.25 13.01 -1.65
C ALA A 214 -13.48 12.54 -3.09
N VAL A 215 -12.72 11.55 -3.56
CA VAL A 215 -12.86 10.99 -4.91
C VAL A 215 -13.58 9.65 -4.82
N ASP A 216 -14.68 9.48 -5.54
CA ASP A 216 -15.48 8.24 -5.49
C ASP A 216 -14.73 7.04 -6.10
N ALA A 217 -15.08 5.83 -5.64
CA ALA A 217 -14.74 4.58 -6.33
C ALA A 217 -16.02 3.74 -6.44
N ASN A 218 -16.17 2.97 -7.51
CA ASN A 218 -17.47 2.40 -7.84
C ASN A 218 -17.38 0.94 -8.29
N GLU A 219 -18.46 0.23 -8.00
CA GLU A 219 -18.91 -0.89 -8.82
C GLU A 219 -19.69 -0.34 -10.01
N VAL A 220 -19.41 -0.84 -11.20
CA VAL A 220 -20.09 -0.47 -12.44
C VAL A 220 -20.62 -1.74 -13.09
N PHE A 221 -21.93 -1.85 -13.23
CA PHE A 221 -22.61 -2.99 -13.80
C PHE A 221 -23.11 -2.64 -15.19
N PHE A 222 -22.84 -3.56 -16.13
CA PHE A 222 -23.34 -3.51 -17.49
C PHE A 222 -24.28 -4.69 -17.71
N ASP A 223 -25.51 -4.42 -18.12
CA ASP A 223 -26.50 -5.42 -18.55
C ASP A 223 -26.98 -5.08 -19.96
N ASN A 224 -26.37 -5.71 -20.96
CA ASN A 224 -26.62 -5.46 -22.38
C ASN A 224 -26.52 -3.97 -22.75
N TYR A 225 -25.63 -3.23 -22.08
CA TYR A 225 -25.40 -1.81 -22.33
C TYR A 225 -24.87 -1.60 -23.74
N THR A 226 -25.61 -0.86 -24.57
CA THR A 226 -25.31 -0.74 -25.99
C THR A 226 -24.31 0.39 -26.25
N ILE A 227 -23.20 0.10 -26.93
CA ILE A 227 -22.18 1.07 -27.31
C ILE A 227 -21.97 1.05 -28.84
N PRO A 228 -21.66 2.19 -29.47
CA PRO A 228 -21.51 2.26 -30.93
C PRO A 228 -20.19 1.62 -31.38
N ALA A 229 -20.13 1.13 -32.62
CA ALA A 229 -18.89 0.59 -33.21
C ALA A 229 -17.74 1.62 -33.18
N SER A 230 -18.07 2.90 -33.34
CA SER A 230 -17.14 4.03 -33.30
C SER A 230 -16.47 4.24 -31.95
N SER A 231 -16.94 3.58 -30.88
CA SER A 231 -16.26 3.62 -29.57
C SER A 231 -15.05 2.69 -29.49
N LEU A 232 -14.87 1.76 -30.43
CA LEU A 232 -13.71 0.86 -30.46
C LEU A 232 -12.42 1.66 -30.70
N ILE A 233 -11.42 1.48 -29.82
CA ILE A 233 -10.09 2.07 -29.97
C ILE A 233 -9.22 1.09 -30.74
N GLY A 234 -8.64 1.53 -31.85
CA GLY A 234 -7.79 0.70 -32.70
C GLY A 234 -8.47 -0.58 -33.20
N ALA A 235 -7.71 -1.67 -33.28
CA ALA A 235 -8.21 -2.93 -33.83
C ALA A 235 -8.86 -3.83 -32.77
N LYS A 236 -10.01 -4.44 -33.12
CA LYS A 236 -10.68 -5.48 -32.33
C LYS A 236 -9.70 -6.59 -31.95
N ASN A 237 -9.84 -7.11 -30.72
CA ASN A 237 -9.00 -8.16 -30.13
C ASN A 237 -7.52 -7.78 -29.88
N LYS A 238 -7.16 -6.49 -29.99
CA LYS A 238 -5.80 -5.98 -29.69
C LYS A 238 -5.75 -5.10 -28.43
N GLY A 239 -6.83 -5.06 -27.66
CA GLY A 239 -7.04 -4.17 -26.50
C GLY A 239 -5.95 -4.29 -25.43
N PHE A 240 -5.47 -5.51 -25.13
CA PHE A 240 -4.44 -5.69 -24.10
C PHE A 240 -3.11 -5.02 -24.46
N LYS A 241 -2.70 -5.00 -25.73
CA LYS A 241 -1.46 -4.30 -26.10
C LYS A 241 -1.62 -2.78 -26.02
N MET A 242 -2.79 -2.29 -26.41
CA MET A 242 -3.08 -0.84 -26.40
C MET A 242 -3.18 -0.30 -24.97
N ILE A 243 -3.81 -1.05 -24.06
CA ILE A 243 -4.03 -0.60 -22.69
C ILE A 243 -2.72 -0.48 -21.88
N LEU A 244 -1.67 -1.23 -22.24
CA LEU A 244 -0.36 -1.13 -21.59
C LEU A 244 0.26 0.26 -21.70
N HIS A 245 -0.05 1.04 -22.75
CA HIS A 245 0.35 2.44 -22.82
C HIS A 245 -0.24 3.26 -21.67
N GLY A 246 -1.53 3.08 -21.38
CA GLY A 246 -2.17 3.73 -20.23
C GLY A 246 -1.63 3.23 -18.89
N MET A 247 -1.42 1.92 -18.73
CA MET A 247 -0.93 1.35 -17.47
C MET A 247 0.53 1.73 -17.17
N ASN A 248 1.41 1.80 -18.18
CA ASN A 248 2.80 2.23 -17.99
C ASN A 248 2.89 3.72 -17.65
N ALA A 249 2.07 4.56 -18.31
CA ALA A 249 1.92 5.96 -17.92
C ALA A 249 1.40 6.09 -16.47
N GLU A 250 0.36 5.34 -16.11
CA GLU A 250 -0.21 5.32 -14.76
C GLU A 250 0.85 5.00 -13.70
N ARG A 251 1.74 4.02 -13.95
CA ARG A 251 2.85 3.68 -13.03
C ARG A 251 3.80 4.84 -12.80
N CYS A 252 4.15 5.58 -13.85
CA CYS A 252 5.03 6.74 -13.73
C CYS A 252 4.36 7.84 -12.90
N LEU A 253 3.09 8.14 -13.19
CA LEU A 253 2.29 9.11 -12.43
C LEU A 253 2.17 8.71 -10.96
N LEU A 254 1.77 7.46 -10.67
CA LEU A 254 1.64 6.92 -9.32
C LEU A 254 2.98 6.93 -8.56
N ALA A 255 4.10 6.77 -9.25
CA ALA A 255 5.42 6.90 -8.64
C ALA A 255 5.69 8.35 -8.23
N GLY A 256 5.36 9.33 -9.08
CA GLY A 256 5.43 10.76 -8.74
C GLY A 256 4.52 11.14 -7.58
N GLU A 257 3.28 10.67 -7.60
CA GLU A 257 2.29 10.80 -6.53
C GLU A 257 2.83 10.29 -5.17
N ALA A 258 3.41 9.09 -5.17
CA ALA A 258 4.02 8.51 -3.97
C ALA A 258 5.21 9.35 -3.46
N LEU A 259 6.10 9.80 -4.36
CA LEU A 259 7.19 10.70 -3.99
C LEU A 259 6.67 11.98 -3.33
N GLY A 260 5.64 12.60 -3.91
CA GLY A 260 5.03 13.82 -3.38
C GLY A 260 4.52 13.62 -1.95
N LEU A 261 3.80 12.52 -1.71
CA LEU A 261 3.37 12.13 -0.36
C LEU A 261 4.54 11.91 0.61
N GLY A 262 5.59 11.20 0.17
CA GLY A 262 6.78 10.95 0.97
C GLY A 262 7.50 12.24 1.36
N TYR A 263 7.68 13.16 0.41
CA TYR A 263 8.30 14.47 0.70
C TYR A 263 7.42 15.36 1.57
N ALA A 264 6.09 15.33 1.42
CA ALA A 264 5.17 16.05 2.30
C ALA A 264 5.28 15.53 3.75
N ALA A 265 5.26 14.21 3.93
CA ALA A 265 5.41 13.56 5.23
C ALA A 265 6.75 13.90 5.89
N LEU A 266 7.85 13.73 5.14
CA LEU A 266 9.20 14.03 5.62
C LEU A 266 9.36 15.52 5.99
N THR A 267 8.83 16.43 5.17
CA THR A 267 8.89 17.88 5.43
C THR A 267 8.15 18.23 6.71
N LYS A 268 6.98 17.64 6.94
CA LYS A 268 6.19 17.84 8.15
C LYS A 268 6.89 17.28 9.39
N ALA A 269 7.43 16.06 9.29
CA ALA A 269 8.18 15.42 10.38
C ALA A 269 9.45 16.21 10.74
N ALA A 270 10.24 16.62 9.75
CA ALA A 270 11.43 17.43 9.95
C ALA A 270 11.12 18.80 10.56
N SER A 271 10.03 19.45 10.13
CA SER A 271 9.59 20.74 10.68
C SER A 271 9.15 20.62 12.13
N TYR A 272 8.41 19.56 12.47
CA TYR A 272 8.03 19.27 13.85
C TYR A 272 9.26 18.96 14.72
N ALA A 273 10.21 18.18 14.20
CA ALA A 273 11.44 17.85 14.91
C ALA A 273 12.29 19.08 15.27
N LYS A 274 12.25 20.12 14.43
CA LYS A 274 12.94 21.41 14.67
C LYS A 274 12.24 22.28 15.73
N THR A 275 10.97 22.08 16.01
CA THR A 275 10.20 22.99 16.88
C THR A 275 9.78 22.34 18.20
N ARG A 276 9.52 21.03 18.21
CA ARG A 276 9.12 20.30 19.41
C ARG A 276 10.28 20.17 20.40
N VAL A 277 10.06 20.60 21.64
CA VAL A 277 11.02 20.52 22.73
C VAL A 277 10.60 19.48 23.76
N VAL A 278 11.47 18.51 24.03
CA VAL A 278 11.35 17.54 25.13
C VAL A 278 12.72 17.42 25.79
N PHE A 279 12.76 17.24 27.12
CA PHE A 279 14.02 17.24 27.88
C PHE A 279 14.87 18.50 27.63
N LYS A 280 14.21 19.66 27.52
CA LYS A 280 14.82 21.00 27.36
C LYS A 280 15.60 21.25 26.06
N ARG A 281 15.46 20.40 25.03
CA ARG A 281 16.02 20.66 23.69
C ARG A 281 15.09 20.23 22.56
N GLN A 282 15.30 20.76 21.36
CA GLN A 282 14.59 20.33 20.16
C GLN A 282 14.82 18.85 19.91
N ILE A 283 13.75 18.09 19.63
CA ILE A 283 13.86 16.64 19.45
C ILE A 283 14.72 16.27 18.24
N GLY A 284 14.80 17.14 17.23
CA GLY A 284 15.64 17.02 16.04
C GLY A 284 17.14 16.89 16.31
N MET A 285 17.61 17.30 17.49
CA MET A 285 19.00 17.14 17.90
C MET A 285 19.35 15.72 18.37
N ASN A 286 18.35 14.86 18.59
CA ASN A 286 18.57 13.47 18.99
C ASN A 286 18.89 12.60 17.76
N GLN A 287 19.96 11.82 17.79
CA GLN A 287 20.32 10.93 16.67
C GLN A 287 19.22 9.91 16.32
N ALA A 288 18.48 9.41 17.33
CA ALA A 288 17.33 8.53 17.15
C ALA A 288 16.19 9.17 16.34
N ILE A 289 16.21 10.49 16.16
CA ILE A 289 15.27 11.28 15.37
C ILE A 289 15.93 11.68 14.04
N ALA A 290 17.13 12.24 14.08
CA ALA A 290 17.82 12.73 12.89
C ALA A 290 18.15 11.61 11.87
N HIS A 291 18.63 10.44 12.34
CA HIS A 291 19.04 9.36 11.44
C HIS A 291 17.86 8.78 10.63
N PRO A 292 16.69 8.45 11.22
CA PRO A 292 15.54 8.01 10.44
C PRO A 292 15.05 9.02 9.40
N LEU A 293 15.06 10.34 9.71
CA LEU A 293 14.69 11.37 8.74
C LEU A 293 15.67 11.41 7.56
N ALA A 294 16.97 11.28 7.85
CA ALA A 294 18.00 11.21 6.82
C ALA A 294 17.87 9.95 5.94
N ASP A 295 17.59 8.80 6.54
CA ASP A 295 17.36 7.54 5.82
C ASP A 295 16.13 7.61 4.91
N ALA A 296 15.01 8.13 5.42
CA ALA A 296 13.81 8.36 4.62
C ALA A 296 14.08 9.33 3.44
N TYR A 297 14.85 10.40 3.67
CA TYR A 297 15.27 11.31 2.60
C TYR A 297 16.09 10.61 1.52
N MET A 298 17.10 9.83 1.91
CA MET A 298 17.95 9.10 0.95
C MET A 298 17.14 8.10 0.11
N LYS A 299 16.20 7.38 0.73
CA LYS A 299 15.29 6.47 0.03
C LYS A 299 14.40 7.20 -0.97
N LEU A 300 13.85 8.36 -0.60
CA LEU A 300 13.04 9.18 -1.50
C LEU A 300 13.87 9.72 -2.68
N GLU A 301 15.09 10.19 -2.44
CA GLU A 301 15.97 10.66 -3.52
C GLU A 301 16.40 9.53 -4.46
N ALA A 302 16.60 8.30 -3.95
CA ALA A 302 16.87 7.12 -4.78
C ALA A 302 15.65 6.75 -5.63
N ALA A 303 14.45 6.72 -5.03
CA ALA A 303 13.21 6.47 -5.76
C ALA A 303 12.93 7.56 -6.82
N LYS A 304 13.22 8.82 -6.53
CA LYS A 304 13.13 9.95 -7.46
C LYS A 304 13.91 9.68 -8.75
N LEU A 305 15.16 9.22 -8.64
CA LEU A 305 15.98 8.92 -9.82
C LEU A 305 15.34 7.83 -10.69
N ALA A 306 14.78 6.78 -10.08
CA ALA A 306 14.10 5.72 -10.82
C ALA A 306 12.79 6.19 -11.46
N THR A 307 11.99 6.99 -10.75
CA THR A 307 10.73 7.55 -11.24
C THR A 307 10.93 8.38 -12.51
N TYR A 308 11.85 9.35 -12.48
CA TYR A 308 12.08 10.21 -13.63
C TYR A 308 12.93 9.55 -14.72
N HIS A 309 13.64 8.46 -14.41
CA HIS A 309 14.19 7.58 -15.44
C HIS A 309 13.08 6.83 -16.19
N ALA A 310 12.11 6.24 -15.48
CA ALA A 310 11.01 5.50 -16.09
C ALA A 310 10.10 6.41 -16.94
N ALA A 311 9.78 7.61 -16.44
CA ALA A 311 8.95 8.55 -17.19
C ALA A 311 9.63 9.00 -18.50
N ARG A 312 10.94 9.25 -18.47
CA ARG A 312 11.72 9.59 -19.67
C ARG A 312 11.76 8.44 -20.68
N LEU A 313 11.97 7.20 -20.23
CA LEU A 313 11.91 6.03 -21.12
C LEU A 313 10.53 5.84 -21.73
N TYR A 314 9.46 6.18 -21.01
CA TYR A 314 8.11 6.17 -21.55
C TYR A 314 7.94 7.22 -22.67
N ASP A 315 8.44 8.43 -22.47
CA ASP A 315 8.35 9.49 -23.50
C ASP A 315 9.17 9.13 -24.75
N GLU A 316 10.26 8.38 -24.57
CA GLU A 316 11.10 7.82 -25.64
C GLU A 316 10.53 6.50 -26.26
N SER A 317 9.24 6.19 -26.06
CA SER A 317 8.62 4.88 -26.40
C SER A 317 8.56 4.47 -27.88
N GLY A 318 9.24 5.21 -28.78
CA GLY A 318 9.52 4.82 -30.17
C GLY A 318 10.95 4.31 -30.40
N GLU A 319 11.87 4.59 -29.48
CA GLU A 319 13.30 4.29 -29.59
C GLU A 319 13.73 3.20 -28.60
N VAL A 320 12.95 3.01 -27.54
CA VAL A 320 13.20 2.05 -26.46
C VAL A 320 12.28 0.84 -26.60
N ARG A 321 12.78 -0.36 -26.26
CA ARG A 321 11.95 -1.58 -26.29
C ARG A 321 10.90 -1.52 -25.17
N GLN A 322 9.69 -2.00 -25.48
CA GLN A 322 8.56 -1.94 -24.53
C GLN A 322 8.83 -2.69 -23.21
N ASP A 323 9.57 -3.81 -23.24
CA ASP A 323 9.94 -4.56 -22.03
C ASP A 323 10.81 -3.73 -21.07
N GLU A 324 11.69 -2.88 -21.58
CA GLU A 324 12.54 -2.01 -20.75
C GLU A 324 11.71 -0.92 -20.06
N ILE A 325 10.75 -0.33 -20.79
CA ILE A 325 9.82 0.67 -20.25
C ILE A 325 8.96 0.05 -19.16
N GLU A 326 8.43 -1.15 -19.39
CA GLU A 326 7.62 -1.89 -18.42
C GLU A 326 8.41 -2.18 -17.14
N VAL A 327 9.64 -2.68 -17.24
CA VAL A 327 10.50 -2.93 -16.08
C VAL A 327 10.78 -1.64 -15.32
N ALA A 328 11.17 -0.58 -16.01
CA ALA A 328 11.46 0.71 -15.38
C ALA A 328 10.24 1.30 -14.66
N ALA A 329 9.07 1.31 -15.30
CA ALA A 329 7.84 1.83 -14.71
C ALA A 329 7.39 1.01 -13.49
N ASN A 330 7.48 -0.32 -13.54
CA ASN A 330 7.19 -1.19 -12.41
C ASN A 330 8.15 -0.94 -11.24
N SER A 331 9.46 -0.88 -11.50
CA SER A 331 10.48 -0.62 -10.49
C SER A 331 10.31 0.76 -9.85
N ALA A 332 10.08 1.79 -10.66
CA ALA A 332 9.83 3.15 -10.19
C ALA A 332 8.65 3.22 -9.23
N LYS A 333 7.49 2.70 -9.65
CA LYS A 333 6.28 2.71 -8.82
C LYS A 333 6.49 1.96 -7.50
N TYR A 334 7.11 0.78 -7.55
CA TYR A 334 7.38 -0.01 -6.34
C TYR A 334 8.30 0.74 -5.37
N MET A 335 9.45 1.23 -5.85
CA MET A 335 10.41 1.93 -5.00
C MET A 335 9.86 3.23 -4.43
N ALA A 336 9.11 4.00 -5.23
CA ALA A 336 8.48 5.22 -4.75
C ALA A 336 7.43 4.94 -3.67
N ALA A 337 6.60 3.91 -3.84
CA ALA A 337 5.62 3.51 -2.82
C ALA A 337 6.28 3.05 -1.51
N GLU A 338 7.33 2.22 -1.58
CA GLU A 338 8.08 1.77 -0.40
C GLU A 338 8.81 2.91 0.31
N ALA A 339 9.46 3.79 -0.45
CA ALA A 339 10.15 4.97 0.11
C ALA A 339 9.17 5.93 0.78
N ALA A 340 8.02 6.18 0.14
CA ALA A 340 6.94 6.96 0.72
C ALA A 340 6.42 6.31 2.00
N PHE A 341 6.08 5.02 1.97
CA PHE A 341 5.60 4.29 3.14
C PHE A 341 6.60 4.34 4.30
N ALA A 342 7.90 4.16 4.03
CA ALA A 342 8.95 4.30 5.04
C ALA A 342 8.98 5.71 5.65
N ALA A 343 8.78 6.77 4.86
CA ALA A 343 8.70 8.13 5.36
C ALA A 343 7.52 8.36 6.33
N PHE A 344 6.41 7.62 6.17
CA PHE A 344 5.28 7.61 7.10
C PHE A 344 5.47 6.70 8.32
N GLY A 345 6.07 5.53 8.11
CA GLY A 345 6.07 4.40 9.06
C GLY A 345 7.15 4.43 10.15
N TYR A 346 8.09 5.38 10.11
CA TYR A 346 8.97 5.58 11.26
C TYR A 346 8.17 6.04 12.50
N PRO A 347 8.55 5.63 13.73
CA PRO A 347 7.74 5.70 14.96
C PRO A 347 7.48 7.12 15.51
N TRP A 348 7.47 8.14 14.66
CA TRP A 348 6.97 9.49 14.95
C TRP A 348 5.50 9.50 15.38
N SER A 349 4.75 8.46 15.01
CA SER A 349 3.30 8.35 15.18
C SER A 349 2.86 7.51 16.39
N SER A 350 3.77 7.04 17.26
CA SER A 350 3.36 6.27 18.44
C SER A 350 2.99 7.17 19.62
N ASP A 351 1.68 7.26 19.84
CA ASP A 351 0.98 7.56 21.10
C ASP A 351 1.15 8.98 21.69
N ASP A 352 0.59 9.99 21.02
CA ASP A 352 0.10 11.19 21.71
C ASP A 352 -1.42 11.33 21.53
N ARG A 353 -2.18 10.89 22.55
CA ARG A 353 -3.63 11.07 22.64
C ARG A 353 -4.02 12.46 23.17
N SER A 354 -3.07 13.38 23.36
CA SER A 354 -3.30 14.66 24.03
C SER A 354 -3.39 15.88 23.12
N THR A 355 -3.16 15.77 21.80
CA THR A 355 -3.39 16.89 20.87
C THR A 355 -4.75 16.80 20.16
N PRO A 356 -5.67 17.74 20.38
CA PRO A 356 -6.87 17.86 19.57
C PRO A 356 -6.54 18.43 18.18
N ARG A 357 -7.11 17.82 17.12
CA ARG A 357 -7.51 18.40 15.83
C ARG A 357 -6.55 18.57 14.64
N ASP A 358 -5.24 18.31 14.71
CA ASP A 358 -4.36 18.46 13.53
C ASP A 358 -3.72 17.16 13.03
N ARG A 359 -4.52 16.08 12.86
CA ARG A 359 -4.07 14.97 12.00
C ARG A 359 -4.22 15.41 10.55
N PRO A 360 -3.15 15.52 9.74
CA PRO A 360 -3.35 15.45 8.31
C PRO A 360 -4.00 14.10 8.01
N HIS A 361 -5.14 14.12 7.31
CA HIS A 361 -5.77 12.95 6.73
C HIS A 361 -4.89 12.49 5.56
N LEU A 362 -3.69 12.00 5.86
CA LEU A 362 -2.81 11.36 4.89
C LEU A 362 -3.35 9.95 4.72
N ASP A 363 -3.97 9.72 3.57
CA ASP A 363 -4.36 8.40 3.12
C ASP A 363 -3.22 7.42 3.33
N ILE A 364 -3.50 6.39 4.11
CA ILE A 364 -2.51 5.40 4.52
C ILE A 364 -1.88 4.80 3.26
N PRO A 365 -0.53 4.67 3.16
CA PRO A 365 0.12 4.32 1.91
C PRO A 365 -0.06 2.84 1.50
N SER A 366 -0.80 2.04 2.28
CA SER A 366 -1.14 0.65 1.91
C SER A 366 -1.86 0.57 0.56
N ARG A 367 -2.59 1.62 0.17
CA ARG A 367 -3.30 1.67 -1.11
C ARG A 367 -2.37 1.82 -2.32
N LEU A 368 -1.25 2.53 -2.16
CA LEU A 368 -0.23 2.67 -3.20
C LEU A 368 0.41 1.33 -3.51
N THR A 369 0.64 0.47 -2.51
CA THR A 369 1.19 -0.88 -2.72
C THR A 369 0.20 -1.80 -3.42
N ILE A 370 -1.09 -1.74 -3.04
CA ILE A 370 -2.15 -2.63 -3.54
C ILE A 370 -2.47 -2.39 -5.03
N HIS A 371 -2.40 -1.15 -5.53
CA HIS A 371 -2.98 -0.84 -6.83
C HIS A 371 -2.31 -1.55 -8.03
N GLN A 372 -1.04 -2.02 -7.96
CA GLN A 372 -0.37 -2.62 -9.15
C GLN A 372 0.83 -3.59 -8.91
N SER A 373 1.09 -4.15 -7.72
CA SER A 373 2.26 -5.06 -7.58
C SER A 373 2.09 -6.22 -6.60
N THR A 374 2.28 -7.43 -7.16
CA THR A 374 2.63 -8.75 -6.61
C THR A 374 1.88 -9.29 -5.40
N GLU A 375 1.45 -10.54 -5.51
CA GLU A 375 1.28 -11.44 -4.37
C GLU A 375 2.56 -11.42 -3.51
N HIS A 376 2.55 -10.62 -2.46
CA HIS A 376 2.85 -11.20 -1.17
C HIS A 376 1.51 -11.44 -0.52
N LYS A 377 0.91 -12.60 -0.80
CA LYS A 377 0.12 -13.25 0.24
C LYS A 377 1.12 -13.32 1.41
N PRO A 378 0.98 -12.55 2.51
CA PRO A 378 1.89 -12.71 3.63
C PRO A 378 1.91 -14.21 3.90
N PRO A 379 3.09 -14.85 3.98
CA PRO A 379 3.15 -16.30 4.12
C PRO A 379 2.16 -16.66 5.21
N GLU A 380 1.22 -17.55 4.87
CA GLU A 380 0.13 -17.91 5.76
C GLU A 380 0.77 -18.30 7.09
N MET A 381 0.62 -17.42 8.10
CA MET A 381 1.41 -17.53 9.33
C MET A 381 0.91 -18.74 10.09
N THR A 382 1.51 -19.89 9.80
CA THR A 382 1.18 -21.15 10.44
C THR A 382 1.64 -21.09 11.88
N ARG A 383 0.67 -21.21 12.80
CA ARG A 383 0.92 -21.34 14.23
C ARG A 383 0.95 -22.82 14.55
N THR A 384 2.10 -23.34 14.97
CA THR A 384 2.23 -24.76 15.32
C THR A 384 2.28 -24.92 16.84
N PRO A 385 1.33 -25.66 17.45
CA PRO A 385 1.39 -25.96 18.88
C PRO A 385 2.54 -26.90 19.20
N VAL A 386 3.17 -26.67 20.35
CA VAL A 386 4.23 -27.51 20.93
C VAL A 386 3.68 -28.20 22.16
N SER A 387 3.94 -29.50 22.28
CA SER A 387 3.52 -30.34 23.40
C SER A 387 4.53 -31.44 23.65
N THR A 388 5.09 -31.52 24.86
CA THR A 388 6.03 -32.55 25.29
C THR A 388 5.61 -33.15 26.63
N LYS A 389 5.89 -34.45 26.81
CA LYS A 389 5.69 -35.16 28.10
C LYS A 389 6.79 -34.89 29.12
N LYS A 390 7.86 -34.20 28.71
CA LYS A 390 9.00 -33.84 29.56
C LYS A 390 8.75 -32.55 30.36
N ALA A 391 7.64 -31.87 30.11
CA ALA A 391 7.20 -30.68 30.82
C ALA A 391 5.74 -30.86 31.29
N PRO A 392 5.27 -30.10 32.30
CA PRO A 392 3.92 -30.22 32.85
C PRO A 392 2.85 -30.04 31.78
N ALA A 393 1.86 -30.93 31.77
CA ALA A 393 0.72 -30.81 30.86
C ALA A 393 -0.12 -29.56 31.18
N VAL A 394 -0.66 -28.93 30.14
CA VAL A 394 -1.53 -27.76 30.27
C VAL A 394 -2.94 -28.08 29.75
N PRO A 395 -4.00 -27.41 30.24
CA PRO A 395 -5.35 -27.59 29.71
C PRO A 395 -5.43 -27.09 28.26
N GLN A 396 -5.52 -28.03 27.31
CA GLN A 396 -5.53 -27.73 25.87
C GLN A 396 -6.72 -26.86 25.43
N SER A 397 -7.81 -26.86 26.21
CA SER A 397 -8.96 -25.98 25.99
C SER A 397 -8.67 -24.50 26.27
N LEU A 398 -7.57 -24.20 26.98
CA LEU A 398 -7.20 -22.85 27.41
C LEU A 398 -5.88 -22.38 26.79
N MET A 399 -4.87 -23.26 26.70
CA MET A 399 -3.52 -22.87 26.30
C MET A 399 -2.68 -24.05 25.76
N ASN A 400 -1.61 -23.73 25.04
CA ASN A 400 -0.56 -24.68 24.64
C ASN A 400 0.69 -24.46 25.50
N GLN A 401 1.58 -25.47 25.61
CA GLN A 401 2.86 -25.27 26.31
C GLN A 401 3.72 -24.21 25.60
N ALA A 402 3.73 -24.23 24.26
CA ALA A 402 4.25 -23.15 23.43
C ALA A 402 3.58 -23.11 22.04
N ILE A 403 3.80 -22.02 21.32
CA ILE A 403 3.46 -21.86 19.91
C ILE A 403 4.72 -21.52 19.13
N ILE A 404 4.95 -22.20 18.00
CA ILE A 404 5.93 -21.79 16.99
C ILE A 404 5.21 -20.90 15.98
N ALA A 405 5.77 -19.71 15.75
CA ALA A 405 5.32 -18.80 14.70
C ALA A 405 6.50 -17.97 14.19
N ASN A 406 6.65 -17.92 12.86
CA ASN A 406 7.65 -17.09 12.18
C ASN A 406 9.10 -17.28 12.67
N GLY A 407 9.52 -18.53 12.90
CA GLY A 407 10.86 -18.83 13.39
C GLY A 407 11.10 -18.58 14.88
N PHE A 408 10.06 -18.19 15.63
CA PHE A 408 10.11 -18.00 17.08
C PHE A 408 9.27 -19.04 17.82
N VAL A 409 9.68 -19.34 19.05
CA VAL A 409 8.96 -20.16 20.02
C VAL A 409 8.47 -19.26 21.14
N PHE A 410 7.16 -19.19 21.32
CA PHE A 410 6.54 -18.43 22.41
C PHE A 410 6.04 -19.40 23.47
N THR A 411 6.70 -19.47 24.62
CA THR A 411 6.26 -20.35 25.71
C THR A 411 5.14 -19.70 26.52
N SER A 412 4.24 -20.54 27.01
CA SER A 412 3.35 -20.14 28.09
C SER A 412 4.11 -19.94 29.39
N GLY A 413 3.52 -19.18 30.33
CA GLY A 413 4.05 -19.04 31.68
C GLY A 413 4.01 -20.36 32.44
N GLY A 414 5.16 -20.72 33.02
CA GLY A 414 5.34 -21.93 33.81
C GLY A 414 5.63 -21.62 35.27
N VAL A 415 5.00 -22.37 36.16
CA VAL A 415 5.34 -22.45 37.59
C VAL A 415 6.06 -23.77 37.87
N ALA A 416 6.60 -23.93 39.07
CA ALA A 416 7.48 -25.04 39.46
C ALA A 416 6.74 -26.36 39.66
N MET A 417 6.10 -26.88 38.62
CA MET A 417 5.45 -28.19 38.64
C MET A 417 6.41 -29.30 38.21
N ASP A 418 6.25 -30.46 38.85
CA ASP A 418 6.87 -31.69 38.41
C ASP A 418 6.14 -32.24 37.15
N PRO A 419 6.86 -32.51 36.05
CA PRO A 419 6.26 -32.98 34.79
C PRO A 419 5.50 -34.31 34.90
N LYS A 420 5.88 -35.19 35.83
CA LYS A 420 5.28 -36.53 35.99
C LYS A 420 4.01 -36.48 36.83
N THR A 421 4.02 -35.68 37.90
CA THR A 421 2.92 -35.63 38.86
C THR A 421 1.92 -34.50 38.57
N GLY A 422 2.34 -33.47 37.83
CA GLY A 422 1.54 -32.26 37.58
C GLY A 422 1.30 -31.42 38.83
N LYS A 423 2.00 -31.69 39.93
CA LYS A 423 1.90 -30.94 41.19
C LYS A 423 3.08 -29.99 41.33
N MET A 424 2.88 -28.89 42.05
CA MET A 424 3.97 -28.02 42.48
C MET A 424 4.98 -28.84 43.30
N ILE A 425 6.27 -28.65 43.02
CA ILE A 425 7.33 -29.23 43.84
C ILE A 425 7.39 -28.51 45.20
N ASP A 426 7.85 -29.22 46.22
CA ASP A 426 8.27 -28.59 47.47
C ASP A 426 9.64 -27.94 47.28
N GLY A 427 9.84 -26.77 47.89
CA GLY A 427 11.14 -26.11 47.85
C GLY A 427 11.08 -24.61 48.09
N ASP A 428 12.27 -24.01 48.09
CA ASP A 428 12.44 -22.57 48.12
C ASP A 428 12.41 -21.98 46.70
N ILE A 429 12.66 -20.68 46.60
CA ILE A 429 12.68 -19.99 45.30
C ILE A 429 13.76 -20.55 44.37
N GLU A 430 14.88 -21.02 44.90
CA GLU A 430 15.98 -21.57 44.11
C GLU A 430 15.53 -22.88 43.44
N ALA A 431 14.97 -23.80 44.23
CA ALA A 431 14.39 -25.05 43.73
C ALA A 431 13.30 -24.80 42.68
N HIS A 432 12.40 -23.85 42.95
CA HIS A 432 11.33 -23.49 42.02
C HIS A 432 11.87 -22.93 40.70
N THR A 433 12.88 -22.06 40.76
CA THR A 433 13.52 -21.47 39.58
C THR A 433 14.17 -22.55 38.71
N ARG A 434 14.91 -23.49 39.32
CA ARG A 434 15.54 -24.63 38.61
C ARG A 434 14.50 -25.48 37.89
N GLN A 435 13.39 -25.81 38.56
CA GLN A 435 12.34 -26.62 37.97
C GLN A 435 11.65 -25.93 36.79
N ILE A 436 11.37 -24.63 36.90
CA ILE A 436 10.74 -23.87 35.81
C ILE A 436 11.67 -23.80 34.60
N ILE A 437 12.95 -23.47 34.79
CA ILE A 437 13.91 -23.38 33.67
C ILE A 437 14.11 -24.76 33.02
N SER A 438 14.14 -25.84 33.80
CA SER A 438 14.18 -27.22 33.28
C SER A 438 12.95 -27.53 32.41
N ASN A 439 11.75 -27.18 32.87
CA ASN A 439 10.51 -27.37 32.11
C ASN A 439 10.50 -26.55 30.82
N LEU A 440 10.94 -25.29 30.86
CA LEU A 440 11.06 -24.43 29.68
C LEU A 440 12.09 -24.98 28.69
N GLY A 441 13.23 -25.48 29.16
CA GLY A 441 14.23 -26.15 28.32
C GLY A 441 13.64 -27.33 27.56
N ALA A 442 12.87 -28.19 28.23
CA ALA A 442 12.20 -29.32 27.58
C ALA A 442 11.18 -28.90 26.50
N ILE A 443 10.45 -27.80 26.73
CA ILE A 443 9.50 -27.24 25.75
C ILE A 443 10.24 -26.63 24.55
N LEU A 444 11.33 -25.90 24.79
CA LEU A 444 12.16 -25.31 23.76
C LEU A 444 12.83 -26.38 22.89
N ASP A 445 13.35 -27.45 23.50
CA ASP A 445 13.95 -28.57 22.78
C ASP A 445 12.94 -29.24 21.84
N GLU A 446 11.71 -29.50 22.30
CA GLU A 446 10.61 -30.03 21.48
C GLU A 446 10.23 -29.09 20.33
N ALA A 447 10.39 -27.77 20.54
CA ALA A 447 10.13 -26.75 19.55
C ALA A 447 11.26 -26.55 18.52
N GLY A 448 12.36 -27.30 18.63
CA GLY A 448 13.54 -27.11 17.78
C GLY A 448 14.38 -25.88 18.15
N SER A 449 14.33 -25.45 19.40
CA SER A 449 15.09 -24.35 20.00
C SER A 449 15.97 -24.89 21.15
N SER A 450 16.50 -24.00 21.99
CA SER A 450 17.23 -24.34 23.21
C SER A 450 17.28 -23.13 24.15
N LEU A 451 17.74 -23.32 25.40
CA LEU A 451 17.93 -22.19 26.33
C LEU A 451 18.95 -21.15 25.82
N ASN A 452 19.92 -21.56 25.00
CA ASN A 452 20.89 -20.64 24.39
C ASN A 452 20.27 -19.78 23.27
N ASP A 453 19.13 -20.19 22.74
CA ASP A 453 18.43 -19.50 21.65
C ASP A 453 17.32 -18.57 22.17
N VAL A 454 17.24 -18.39 23.49
CA VAL A 454 16.25 -17.52 24.13
C VAL A 454 16.69 -16.06 24.00
N ILE A 455 15.75 -15.23 23.53
CA ILE A 455 15.97 -13.79 23.26
C ILE A 455 15.21 -12.89 24.23
N GLU A 456 14.12 -13.38 24.84
CA GLU A 456 13.35 -12.64 25.83
C GLU A 456 12.93 -13.55 26.99
N VAL A 457 13.00 -13.04 28.21
CA VAL A 457 12.46 -13.70 29.41
C VAL A 457 11.63 -12.72 30.24
N ASN A 458 10.43 -13.14 30.64
CA ASN A 458 9.59 -12.40 31.59
C ASN A 458 9.45 -13.22 32.87
N ILE A 459 9.78 -12.58 33.99
CA ILE A 459 9.77 -13.17 35.33
C ILE A 459 8.76 -12.43 36.19
N TYR A 460 7.86 -13.18 36.81
CA TYR A 460 6.88 -12.68 37.75
C TYR A 460 7.16 -13.27 39.12
N LEU A 461 7.32 -12.43 40.14
CA LEU A 461 7.53 -12.84 41.53
C LEU A 461 6.34 -12.44 42.37
N SER A 462 5.94 -13.27 43.34
CA SER A 462 4.91 -12.89 44.32
C SER A 462 5.40 -11.82 45.30
N ASP A 463 6.72 -11.71 45.50
CA ASP A 463 7.36 -10.80 46.46
C ASP A 463 8.81 -10.51 46.01
N MET A 464 9.24 -9.24 46.07
CA MET A 464 10.60 -8.85 45.66
C MET A 464 11.70 -9.40 46.57
N LYS A 465 11.37 -9.91 47.77
CA LYS A 465 12.37 -10.59 48.61
C LYS A 465 13.02 -11.79 47.93
N TYR A 466 12.34 -12.38 46.95
CA TYR A 466 12.82 -13.53 46.19
C TYR A 466 13.80 -13.16 45.07
N TYR A 467 13.92 -11.87 44.74
CA TYR A 467 14.67 -11.40 43.56
C TYR A 467 16.14 -11.82 43.57
N ALA A 468 16.85 -11.60 44.68
CA ALA A 468 18.27 -11.91 44.79
C ALA A 468 18.55 -13.41 44.62
N LYS A 469 17.82 -14.23 45.39
CA LYS A 469 17.97 -15.69 45.41
C LYS A 469 17.57 -16.36 44.10
N MET A 470 16.50 -15.88 43.46
CA MET A 470 16.15 -16.33 42.10
C MET A 470 17.25 -16.00 41.09
N ASN A 471 17.87 -14.82 41.19
CA ASN A 471 18.93 -14.40 40.27
C ASN A 471 20.20 -15.24 40.38
N GLU A 472 20.55 -15.73 41.57
CA GLU A 472 21.67 -16.65 41.78
C GLU A 472 21.52 -17.88 40.88
N VAL A 473 20.35 -18.51 40.89
CA VAL A 473 20.03 -19.65 40.04
C VAL A 473 19.90 -19.24 38.57
N TYR A 474 19.17 -18.16 38.28
CA TYR A 474 18.89 -17.72 36.92
C TYR A 474 20.17 -17.49 36.11
N ALA A 475 21.21 -16.93 36.74
CA ALA A 475 22.47 -16.62 36.07
C ALA A 475 23.22 -17.86 35.55
N GLU A 476 22.90 -19.06 36.04
CA GLU A 476 23.55 -20.31 35.65
C GLU A 476 23.11 -20.84 34.27
N TYR A 477 21.97 -20.38 33.73
CA TYR A 477 21.30 -21.03 32.59
C TYR A 477 21.42 -20.31 31.24
N TRP A 478 21.97 -19.10 31.22
CA TRP A 478 22.08 -18.30 29.99
C TRP A 478 23.53 -18.20 29.56
N GLY A 479 23.79 -18.33 28.25
CA GLY A 479 25.13 -18.22 27.69
C GLY A 479 25.74 -16.82 27.81
N ASP A 480 26.81 -16.59 27.05
CA ASP A 480 27.55 -15.31 27.05
C ASP A 480 26.63 -14.12 26.69
N VAL A 481 25.74 -14.33 25.72
CA VAL A 481 24.70 -13.39 25.33
C VAL A 481 23.42 -13.72 26.10
N LYS A 482 23.02 -12.82 27.01
CA LYS A 482 21.84 -12.99 27.85
C LYS A 482 20.58 -12.47 27.14
N PRO A 483 19.41 -13.10 27.35
CA PRO A 483 18.16 -12.60 26.78
C PRO A 483 17.79 -11.22 27.34
N ALA A 484 17.02 -10.46 26.56
CA ALA A 484 16.32 -9.30 27.07
C ALA A 484 15.39 -9.74 28.21
N ARG A 485 15.35 -9.00 29.31
CA ARG A 485 14.70 -9.46 30.54
C ARG A 485 13.75 -8.42 31.11
N THR A 486 12.55 -8.88 31.47
CA THR A 486 11.61 -8.17 32.33
C THR A 486 11.43 -8.95 33.64
N CYS A 487 11.45 -8.25 34.78
CA CYS A 487 11.16 -8.84 36.09
C CYS A 487 10.24 -7.92 36.87
N VAL A 488 9.09 -8.42 37.31
CA VAL A 488 8.10 -7.62 38.04
C VAL A 488 7.55 -8.40 39.23
N ALA A 489 7.18 -7.68 40.29
CA ALA A 489 6.41 -8.26 41.39
C ALA A 489 4.91 -8.13 41.11
N VAL A 490 4.16 -9.19 41.38
CA VAL A 490 2.72 -9.28 41.16
C VAL A 490 2.01 -9.67 42.45
N LYS A 491 0.75 -9.27 42.59
CA LYS A 491 -0.04 -9.51 43.80
C LYS A 491 -0.24 -11.00 44.11
N SER A 492 -0.39 -11.82 43.08
CA SER A 492 -0.66 -13.26 43.21
C SER A 492 -0.32 -13.96 41.90
N LEU A 493 0.12 -15.22 42.00
CA LEU A 493 0.39 -16.10 40.87
C LEU A 493 -0.53 -17.34 40.92
N PRO A 494 -0.71 -18.04 39.79
CA PRO A 494 -1.45 -19.30 39.76
C PRO A 494 -0.93 -20.28 40.82
N MET A 495 -1.85 -21.04 41.41
CA MET A 495 -1.53 -22.07 42.42
C MET A 495 -0.78 -21.55 43.66
N ASN A 496 -0.90 -20.24 43.97
CA ASN A 496 -0.14 -19.58 45.03
C ASN A 496 1.38 -19.75 44.88
N ALA A 497 1.87 -19.85 43.64
CA ALA A 497 3.31 -19.94 43.37
C ALA A 497 4.04 -18.65 43.77
N ASN A 498 5.34 -18.77 44.04
CA ASN A 498 6.20 -17.62 44.34
C ASN A 498 6.89 -17.03 43.10
N ILE A 499 6.89 -17.79 42.00
CA ILE A 499 7.55 -17.43 40.74
C ILE A 499 6.84 -18.07 39.56
N GLU A 500 6.73 -17.30 38.48
CA GLU A 500 6.34 -17.76 37.15
C GLU A 500 7.32 -17.19 36.11
N ILE A 501 7.74 -18.02 35.16
CA ILE A 501 8.65 -17.60 34.09
C ILE A 501 8.07 -18.01 32.74
N LYS A 502 8.17 -17.12 31.75
CA LYS A 502 8.01 -17.46 30.32
C LYS A 502 9.18 -16.91 29.52
N CYS A 503 9.37 -17.44 28.32
CA CYS A 503 10.41 -16.98 27.43
C CYS A 503 9.99 -17.01 25.96
N VAL A 504 10.74 -16.28 25.14
CA VAL A 504 10.70 -16.32 23.68
C VAL A 504 12.05 -16.78 23.17
N GLY A 505 12.07 -17.84 22.36
CA GLY A 505 13.28 -18.37 21.74
C GLY A 505 13.22 -18.38 20.22
N VAL A 506 14.36 -18.59 19.58
CA VAL A 506 14.48 -18.75 18.13
C VAL A 506 14.55 -20.24 17.77
N VAL A 507 13.85 -20.65 16.73
CA VAL A 507 13.93 -22.02 16.19
C VAL A 507 15.24 -22.14 15.39
N THR A 508 16.15 -22.97 15.87
CA THR A 508 17.49 -23.15 15.27
C THR A 508 17.67 -24.54 14.66
N LYS A 509 16.74 -25.48 14.88
CA LYS A 509 16.79 -26.86 14.37
C LYS A 509 15.50 -27.24 13.64
N PRO A 510 15.57 -27.70 12.37
CA PRO A 510 14.38 -28.20 11.67
C PRO A 510 13.90 -29.54 12.23
N LYS A 511 12.57 -29.72 12.34
CA LYS A 511 11.89 -30.92 12.87
C LYS A 511 12.21 -32.24 12.15
N SER A 512 12.93 -32.23 11.02
CA SER A 512 13.25 -33.44 10.24
C SER A 512 14.44 -34.26 10.78
N LYS A 513 14.97 -33.96 11.97
CA LYS A 513 16.07 -34.69 12.62
C LYS A 513 15.87 -34.88 14.14
N LEU A 514 14.63 -35.10 14.59
CA LEU A 514 14.32 -35.57 15.96
C LEU A 514 13.66 -36.94 15.91
#